data_AF-A0A315XU51-F1
#
_entry.id   AF-A0A315XU51-F1
#
_cell.length_a   1.000
_cell.length_b   1.000
_cell.length_c   1.000
_cell.angle_alpha   90.00
_cell.angle_beta   90.00
_cell.angle_gamma   90.00
#
_symmetry.space_group_name_H-M   'P 1'
#
loop_
_entity.id
_entity.type
_entity.pdbx_description
1 polymer ?
#
loop_
_entity_poly.entity_id
_entity_poly.type
_entity_poly.pdbx_seq_one_letter_code
_entity_poly.pdbx_strand_id
1 'polypeptide(L)'
;MRKRNTTIAIRCTEEESRRIHELAERHGLKLNDFVMRSALGKKIVVANGINEIVKQQKAIGRNLNQIAMLAHEGRLHSVRLDELVEQHRSVTAAVCEIAKVVK
;
A
#
# COMPACT_ATOMS: atom_id res chain seq x y z
N MET A 1 0.64 24.27 0.40
CA MET A 1 1.07 23.79 -0.94
C MET A 1 2.50 24.22 -1.16
N ARG A 2 3.47 23.30 -1.39
CA ARG A 2 4.88 23.69 -1.61
C ARG A 2 5.03 24.33 -3.00
N LYS A 3 5.54 25.57 -3.08
CA LYS A 3 5.89 26.22 -4.34
C LYS A 3 7.25 25.71 -4.81
N ARG A 4 7.32 25.12 -6.02
CA ARG A 4 8.57 24.67 -6.66
C ARG A 4 8.94 25.72 -7.73
N ASN A 5 9.68 26.76 -7.34
CA ASN A 5 10.03 27.90 -8.21
C ASN A 5 11.49 27.88 -8.68
N THR A 6 12.23 26.83 -8.33
CA THR A 6 13.66 26.68 -8.63
C THR A 6 13.84 25.51 -9.58
N THR A 7 14.58 25.73 -10.66
CA THR A 7 14.87 24.72 -11.68
C THR A 7 16.33 24.30 -11.59
N ILE A 8 16.59 23.00 -11.58
CA ILE A 8 17.94 22.42 -11.69
C ILE A 8 18.05 21.83 -13.10
N ALA A 9 18.96 22.35 -13.92
CA ALA A 9 19.25 21.82 -15.24
C ALA A 9 20.43 20.85 -15.15
N ILE A 10 20.24 19.62 -15.62
CA ILE A 10 21.26 18.56 -15.62
C ILE A 10 21.47 18.12 -17.07
N ARG A 11 22.72 18.11 -17.53
CA ARG A 11 23.09 17.50 -18.81
C ARG A 11 23.27 16.00 -18.59
N CYS A 12 22.63 15.21 -19.44
CA CYS A 12 22.73 13.76 -19.44
C CYS A 12 22.78 13.27 -20.88
N THR A 13 23.31 12.07 -21.05
CA THR A 13 23.27 11.32 -22.31
C THR A 13 21.85 10.79 -22.57
N GLU A 14 21.55 10.42 -23.82
CA GLU A 14 20.27 9.80 -24.16
C GLU A 14 20.03 8.50 -23.38
N GLU A 15 21.08 7.71 -23.16
CA GLU A 15 20.99 6.47 -22.39
C GLU A 15 20.63 6.72 -20.92
N GLU A 16 21.26 7.71 -20.30
CA GLU A 16 20.96 8.12 -18.92
C GLU A 16 19.53 8.64 -18.81
N SER A 17 19.10 9.50 -19.74
CA SER A 17 17.73 10.03 -19.78
C SER A 17 16.71 8.89 -19.88
N ARG A 18 16.94 7.92 -20.78
CA ARG A 18 16.07 6.75 -20.93
C ARG A 18 16.00 5.92 -19.66
N ARG A 19 17.15 5.62 -19.03
CA ARG A 19 17.21 4.85 -17.77
C ARG A 19 16.46 5.56 -16.64
N ILE A 20 16.60 6.88 -16.51
CA ILE A 20 15.90 7.64 -15.47
C ILE A 20 14.38 7.62 -15.72
N HIS A 21 13.95 7.70 -16.98
CA HIS A 21 12.54 7.58 -17.34
C HIS A 21 11.98 6.19 -17.01
N GLU A 22 12.65 5.11 -17.42
CA GLU A 22 12.23 3.74 -17.12
C GLU A 22 12.16 3.47 -15.61
N LEU A 23 13.13 3.98 -14.84
CA LEU A 23 13.11 3.88 -13.38
C LEU A 23 11.91 4.65 -12.79
N ALA A 24 11.65 5.88 -13.25
CA ALA A 24 10.51 6.65 -12.79
C ALA A 24 9.17 5.93 -13.07
N GLU A 25 9.02 5.35 -14.26
CA GLU A 25 7.84 4.55 -14.63
C GLU A 25 7.69 3.30 -13.78
N ARG A 26 8.78 2.54 -13.57
CA ARG A 26 8.79 1.35 -12.71
C ARG A 26 8.35 1.69 -11.28
N HIS A 27 8.69 2.88 -10.80
CA HIS A 27 8.30 3.37 -9.49
C HIS A 27 6.93 4.07 -9.46
N GLY A 28 6.24 4.20 -10.60
CA GLY A 28 4.94 4.86 -10.69
C GLY A 28 4.97 6.36 -10.34
N LEU A 29 6.15 6.99 -10.43
CA LEU A 29 6.36 8.38 -10.04
C LEU A 29 6.56 9.26 -11.28
N LYS A 30 6.13 10.52 -11.20
CA LYS A 30 6.52 11.52 -12.19
C LYS A 30 8.03 11.73 -12.14
N LEU A 31 8.67 11.92 -13.29
CA LEU A 31 10.13 12.09 -13.42
C LEU A 31 10.71 13.09 -12.39
N ASN A 32 10.10 14.28 -12.26
CA ASN A 32 10.53 15.29 -11.28
C ASN A 32 10.43 14.78 -9.83
N ASP A 33 9.39 14.04 -9.49
CA ASP A 33 9.24 13.50 -8.13
C ASP A 33 10.20 12.34 -7.87
N PHE A 34 10.44 11.49 -8.87
CA PHE A 34 11.45 10.43 -8.83
C PHE A 34 12.86 11.02 -8.62
N VAL A 35 13.28 11.96 -9.47
CA VAL A 35 14.60 12.60 -9.39
C VAL A 35 14.79 13.32 -8.05
N MET A 36 13.77 14.08 -7.58
CA MET A 36 13.88 14.77 -6.29
C MET A 36 13.91 13.82 -5.09
N ARG A 37 13.18 12.70 -5.13
CA ARG A 37 13.24 11.69 -4.05
C ARG A 37 14.58 10.96 -4.05
N SER A 38 15.07 10.56 -5.22
CA SER A 38 16.37 9.91 -5.40
C SER A 38 17.53 10.82 -4.96
N ALA A 39 17.53 12.08 -5.40
CA ALA A 39 18.57 13.05 -5.06
C ALA A 39 18.57 13.45 -3.56
N LEU A 40 17.42 13.39 -2.89
CA LEU A 40 17.29 13.68 -1.46
C LEU A 40 17.44 12.42 -0.58
N GLY A 41 17.82 11.27 -1.15
CA GLY A 41 17.98 10.01 -0.41
C GLY A 41 16.70 9.49 0.24
N LYS A 42 15.52 9.92 -0.25
CA LYS A 42 14.23 9.49 0.28
C LYS A 42 13.94 8.09 -0.22
N LYS A 43 13.55 7.17 0.68
CA LYS A 43 13.14 5.82 0.31
C LYS A 43 11.97 5.88 -0.69
N ILE A 44 12.17 5.29 -1.88
CA ILE A 44 11.12 5.15 -2.89
C ILE A 44 10.51 3.76 -2.70
N VAL A 45 9.46 3.68 -1.88
CA VAL A 45 8.72 2.43 -1.63
C VAL A 45 7.56 2.33 -2.62
N VAL A 46 7.59 1.32 -3.48
CA VAL A 46 6.50 1.01 -4.42
C VAL A 46 5.64 -0.07 -3.79
N ALA A 47 4.52 0.33 -3.22
CA ALA A 47 3.59 -0.57 -2.59
C ALA A 47 2.51 -1.05 -3.57
N ASN A 48 2.92 -1.87 -4.54
CA ASN A 48 1.97 -2.51 -5.45
C ASN A 48 1.18 -3.58 -4.69
N GLY A 49 -0.15 -3.59 -4.85
CA GLY A 49 -1.03 -4.64 -4.29
C GLY A 49 -1.62 -4.38 -2.90
N ILE A 50 -1.18 -3.35 -2.15
CA ILE A 50 -1.78 -3.05 -0.83
C ILE A 50 -3.28 -2.77 -0.94
N ASN A 51 -3.71 -2.06 -1.98
CA ASN A 51 -5.13 -1.77 -2.17
C ASN A 51 -5.99 -3.02 -2.38
N GLU A 52 -5.45 -4.05 -3.05
CA GLU A 52 -6.17 -5.31 -3.24
C GLU A 52 -6.27 -6.09 -1.94
N ILE A 53 -5.18 -6.12 -1.17
CA ILE A 53 -5.16 -6.75 0.17
C ILE A 53 -6.16 -6.05 1.10
N VAL A 54 -6.20 -4.72 1.10
CA VAL A 54 -7.18 -3.94 1.88
C VAL A 54 -8.62 -4.23 1.41
N LYS A 55 -8.84 -4.40 0.10
CA LYS A 55 -10.16 -4.74 -0.44
C LYS A 55 -10.61 -6.13 0.03
N GLN A 56 -9.73 -7.13 -0.01
CA GLN A 56 -10.03 -8.47 0.51
C GLN A 56 -10.28 -8.44 2.02
N GLN A 57 -9.49 -7.67 2.79
CA GLN A 57 -9.69 -7.53 4.22
C GLN A 57 -11.05 -6.92 4.57
N LYS A 58 -11.49 -5.90 3.81
CA LYS A 58 -12.84 -5.34 3.98
C LYS A 58 -13.94 -6.35 3.66
N ALA A 59 -13.73 -7.24 2.70
CA ALA A 59 -14.70 -8.29 2.40
C ALA A 59 -14.80 -9.31 3.55
N ILE A 60 -13.66 -9.72 4.12
CA ILE A 60 -13.63 -10.64 5.27
C ILE A 60 -14.30 -9.99 6.50
N GLY A 61 -14.02 -8.71 6.77
CA GLY A 61 -14.70 -7.99 7.85
C GLY A 61 -16.23 -7.91 7.69
N ARG A 62 -16.74 -7.78 6.46
CA ARG A 62 -18.19 -7.83 6.20
C ARG A 62 -18.76 -9.21 6.49
N ASN A 63 -18.07 -10.27 6.07
CA ASN A 63 -18.50 -11.64 6.33
C ASN A 63 -18.52 -11.94 7.84
N LEU A 64 -17.52 -11.45 8.59
CA LEU A 64 -17.50 -11.56 10.05
C LEU A 64 -18.67 -10.82 10.70
N ASN A 65 -18.98 -9.60 10.25
CA ASN A 65 -20.14 -8.86 10.75
C ASN A 65 -21.47 -9.60 10.48
N GLN A 66 -21.60 -10.24 9.32
CA GLN A 66 -22.78 -11.05 8.99
C GLN A 66 -22.89 -12.27 9.90
N ILE A 67 -21.79 -12.99 10.14
CA ILE A 67 -21.79 -14.15 11.04
C ILE A 67 -22.13 -13.71 12.48
N ALA A 68 -21.57 -12.60 12.96
CA ALA A 68 -21.87 -12.06 14.28
C ALA A 68 -23.36 -11.67 14.42
N MET A 69 -23.94 -11.06 13.39
CA MET A 69 -25.36 -10.71 13.35
C MET A 69 -26.26 -11.96 13.38
N LEU A 70 -25.95 -12.98 12.56
CA LEU A 70 -26.70 -14.24 12.53
C LEU A 70 -26.58 -15.05 13.83
N ALA A 71 -25.43 -14.97 14.52
CA ALA A 71 -25.25 -15.53 15.85
C ALA A 71 -26.05 -14.76 16.91
N HIS A 72 -26.07 -13.43 16.85
CA HIS A 72 -26.85 -12.59 17.75
C HIS A 72 -28.36 -12.81 17.59
N GLU A 73 -28.85 -13.04 16.37
CA GLU A 73 -30.24 -13.40 16.07
C GLU A 73 -30.63 -14.82 16.55
N GLY A 74 -29.71 -15.56 17.18
CA GLY A 74 -29.95 -16.92 17.67
C GLY A 74 -30.00 -17.99 16.56
N ARG A 75 -29.72 -17.60 15.30
CA ARG A 75 -29.77 -18.48 14.12
C ARG A 75 -28.51 -19.32 13.92
N LEU A 76 -27.45 -19.04 14.68
CA LEU A 76 -26.20 -19.81 14.72
C LEU A 76 -25.86 -20.18 16.16
N HIS A 77 -25.85 -21.48 16.48
CA HIS A 77 -25.65 -21.98 17.85
C HIS A 77 -24.21 -22.42 18.15
N SER A 78 -23.39 -22.73 17.14
CA SER A 78 -21.95 -22.93 17.34
C SER A 78 -21.17 -22.59 16.06
N VAL A 79 -20.35 -21.56 16.14
CA VAL A 79 -19.35 -21.25 15.11
C VAL A 79 -18.02 -21.07 15.84
N ARG A 80 -17.06 -21.96 15.58
CA ARG A 80 -15.69 -21.78 16.06
C ARG A 80 -15.02 -20.69 15.23
N LEU A 81 -15.11 -19.45 15.72
CA LEU A 81 -14.51 -18.28 15.06
C LEU A 81 -13.13 -17.94 15.59
N ASP A 82 -12.70 -18.54 16.71
CA ASP A 82 -11.46 -18.16 17.41
C ASP A 82 -10.22 -18.30 16.52
N GLU A 83 -10.10 -19.41 15.78
CA GLU A 83 -8.99 -19.62 14.83
C GLU A 83 -9.02 -18.64 13.66
N LEU A 84 -10.21 -18.32 13.14
CA LEU A 84 -10.37 -17.40 12.02
C LEU A 84 -10.04 -15.96 12.44
N VAL A 85 -10.48 -15.55 13.63
CA VAL A 85 -10.20 -14.23 14.20
C VAL A 85 -8.70 -14.06 14.43
N GLU A 86 -8.02 -15.08 14.96
CA GLU A 86 -6.60 -14.99 15.24
C GLU A 86 -5.75 -14.94 13.96
N GLN A 87 -6.07 -15.77 12.96
CA GLN A 87 -5.43 -15.68 11.65
C GLN A 87 -5.70 -14.35 10.95
N HIS A 88 -6.92 -13.84 11.02
CA HIS A 88 -7.27 -12.53 10.47
C HIS A 88 -6.55 -11.38 11.18
N ARG A 89 -6.35 -11.48 12.50
CA ARG A 89 -5.62 -10.49 13.30
C ARG A 89 -4.15 -10.45 12.91
N SER A 90 -3.52 -11.62 12.76
CA SER A 90 -2.14 -11.77 12.29
C SER A 90 -1.93 -11.12 10.91
N VAL A 91 -2.82 -11.42 9.96
CA VAL A 91 -2.78 -10.81 8.61
C VAL A 91 -3.01 -9.30 8.66
N THR A 92 -3.99 -8.83 9.46
CA THR A 92 -4.23 -7.38 9.61
C THR A 92 -3.01 -6.67 10.17
N ALA A 93 -2.34 -7.25 11.18
CA ALA A 93 -1.16 -6.67 11.80
C ALA A 93 0.00 -6.57 10.81
N ALA A 94 0.24 -7.63 10.02
CA ALA A 94 1.26 -7.63 8.97
C ALA A 94 0.98 -6.55 7.90
N VAL A 95 -0.27 -6.39 7.48
CA VAL A 95 -0.68 -5.36 6.52
C VAL A 95 -0.52 -3.95 7.11
N CYS A 96 -0.85 -3.76 8.38
CA CYS A 96 -0.64 -2.49 9.07
C CYS A 96 0.84 -2.12 9.18
N GLU A 97 1.73 -3.09 9.44
CA GLU A 97 3.17 -2.84 9.46
C GLU A 97 3.70 -2.43 8.07
N ILE A 98 3.27 -3.13 7.00
CA ILE A 98 3.62 -2.73 5.64
C ILE A 98 3.10 -1.32 5.34
N ALA A 99 1.87 -0.98 5.75
CA ALA A 99 1.31 0.34 5.56
C ALA A 99 2.07 1.46 6.30
N LYS A 100 2.72 1.15 7.43
CA LYS A 100 3.58 2.11 8.16
C LYS A 100 4.89 2.39 7.41
N VAL A 101 5.45 1.40 6.72
CA VAL A 101 6.69 1.54 5.93
C VAL A 101 6.47 2.38 4.65
N VAL A 102 5.22 2.55 4.22
CA VAL A 102 4.84 3.29 3.00
C VAL A 102 4.53 4.77 3.28
N LYS A 103 4.41 5.19 4.54
CA LYS A 103 4.25 6.61 4.94
C LYS A 103 5.60 7.32 5.06
#